data_AF-A0A931M7F8-F1
#
_entry.id   AF-A0A931M7F8-F1
#
_cell.length_a   1.000
_cell.length_b   1.000
_cell.length_c   1.000
_cell.angle_alpha   90.00
_cell.angle_beta   90.00
_cell.angle_gamma   90.00
#
_symmetry.space_group_name_H-M   'P 1'
#
loop_
_entity.id
_entity.type
_entity.pdbx_description
1 polymer ?
#
loop_
_entity_poly.entity_id
_entity_poly.type
_entity_poly.pdbx_seq_one_letter_code
_entity_poly.pdbx_strand_id
1 'polypeptide(L)'
;MQEQEPSRFLADIPQQCCQRIEKSASPQPLTVAVRKTVQFKKPMLYVVGCRVKHPKWGVGVIRECYGDGDEQKVMVNFPVIGVKRLALRFANLEKI
;
A
#
# COMPACT_ATOMS: atom_id res chain seq x y z
N MET A 1 3.17 -18.84 -37.73
CA MET A 1 3.42 -17.92 -36.60
C MET A 1 2.44 -18.32 -35.52
N GLN A 2 2.91 -18.77 -34.35
CA GLN A 2 2.02 -19.16 -33.27
C GLN A 2 1.63 -17.91 -32.49
N GLU A 3 0.36 -17.56 -32.54
CA GLU A 3 -0.19 -16.40 -31.85
C GLU A 3 -0.31 -16.77 -30.36
N GLN A 4 0.46 -16.09 -29.52
CA GLN A 4 0.33 -16.20 -28.07
C GLN A 4 -0.94 -15.44 -27.66
N GLU A 5 -2.03 -16.16 -27.49
CA GLU A 5 -3.24 -15.60 -26.91
C GLU A 5 -2.97 -15.22 -25.45
N PRO A 6 -3.29 -13.99 -25.01
CA PRO A 6 -3.00 -13.55 -23.66
C PRO A 6 -3.73 -14.43 -22.65
N SER A 7 -3.00 -14.86 -21.61
CA SER A 7 -3.46 -15.81 -20.61
C SER A 7 -4.84 -15.46 -20.06
N ARG A 8 -5.80 -16.40 -20.18
CA ARG A 8 -7.15 -16.30 -19.58
C ARG A 8 -7.13 -16.09 -18.07
N PHE A 9 -5.98 -16.33 -17.43
CA PHE A 9 -5.76 -16.05 -16.02
C PHE A 9 -6.12 -14.62 -15.65
N LEU A 10 -5.85 -13.63 -16.51
CA LEU A 10 -6.25 -12.23 -16.26
C LEU A 10 -7.77 -12.03 -16.22
N ALA A 11 -8.55 -12.86 -16.93
CA ALA A 11 -10.00 -12.79 -16.96
C ALA A 11 -10.66 -13.56 -15.80
N ASP A 12 -9.95 -14.55 -15.24
CA ASP A 12 -10.43 -15.37 -14.13
C ASP A 12 -10.14 -14.76 -12.76
N ILE A 13 -9.15 -13.86 -12.65
CA ILE A 13 -8.84 -13.18 -11.38
C ILE A 13 -10.07 -12.38 -10.94
N PRO A 14 -10.71 -12.76 -9.82
CA PRO A 14 -11.86 -12.05 -9.30
C PRO A 14 -11.50 -10.59 -9.03
N GLN A 15 -12.36 -9.64 -9.41
CA GLN A 15 -12.08 -8.20 -9.22
C GLN A 15 -11.86 -7.82 -7.74
N GLN A 16 -12.34 -8.66 -6.81
CA GLN A 16 -12.08 -8.57 -5.37
C GLN A 16 -10.59 -8.76 -4.99
N CYS A 17 -9.77 -9.31 -5.87
CA CYS A 17 -8.33 -9.50 -5.68
C CYS A 17 -7.46 -8.47 -6.45
N CYS A 18 -8.07 -7.58 -7.26
CA CYS A 18 -7.35 -6.63 -8.10
C CYS A 18 -7.48 -5.19 -7.58
N GLN A 19 -6.37 -4.57 -7.13
CA GLN A 19 -6.33 -3.15 -6.83
C GLN A 19 -5.72 -2.39 -8.02
N ARG A 20 -6.58 -1.76 -8.83
CA ARG A 20 -6.18 -0.94 -9.99
C ARG A 20 -5.45 0.31 -9.51
N ILE A 21 -4.17 0.43 -9.86
CA ILE A 21 -3.35 1.63 -9.63
C ILE A 21 -3.48 2.52 -10.87
N GLU A 22 -4.45 3.45 -10.85
CA GLU A 22 -4.63 4.40 -11.95
C GLU A 22 -3.51 5.46 -11.91
N LYS A 23 -2.76 5.59 -12.99
CA LYS A 23 -1.95 6.79 -13.27
C LYS A 23 -2.93 7.85 -13.76
N SER A 24 -3.23 8.83 -12.93
CA SER A 24 -4.23 9.87 -13.21
C SER A 24 -3.81 10.80 -14.34
N ALA A 25 -4.59 10.77 -15.43
CA ALA A 25 -4.80 11.90 -16.34
C ALA A 25 -6.28 11.89 -16.75
N SER A 26 -7.08 12.83 -16.22
CA SER A 26 -8.51 13.00 -16.53
C SER A 26 -8.70 13.73 -17.88
N PRO A 27 -9.88 13.66 -18.56
CA PRO A 27 -11.13 14.30 -18.11
C PRO A 27 -12.44 13.47 -18.32
N GLN A 28 -13.51 13.96 -17.70
CA GLN A 28 -14.86 13.37 -17.41
C GLN A 28 -15.82 13.42 -18.63
N PRO A 29 -17.00 12.74 -18.69
CA PRO A 29 -18.18 13.07 -17.84
C PRO A 29 -19.19 11.94 -17.47
N LEU A 30 -19.86 12.14 -16.32
CA LEU A 30 -21.24 11.79 -15.88
C LEU A 30 -21.93 10.49 -16.38
N THR A 31 -22.25 9.56 -15.47
CA THR A 31 -23.61 9.09 -15.06
C THR A 31 -23.56 7.77 -14.26
N VAL A 32 -24.64 7.54 -13.51
CA VAL A 32 -25.07 6.37 -12.70
C VAL A 32 -24.40 6.06 -11.35
N ALA A 33 -25.27 6.07 -10.34
CA ALA A 33 -25.04 5.86 -8.94
C ALA A 33 -24.56 4.44 -8.61
N VAL A 34 -23.35 4.35 -8.07
CA VAL A 34 -23.05 3.44 -6.97
C VAL A 34 -22.41 4.31 -5.89
N ARG A 35 -23.21 4.67 -4.90
CA ARG A 35 -22.72 5.15 -3.62
C ARG A 35 -22.08 3.95 -2.92
N LYS A 36 -20.90 3.57 -3.42
CA LYS A 36 -19.95 2.78 -2.66
C LYS A 36 -19.68 3.68 -1.46
N THR A 37 -20.15 3.26 -0.29
CA THR A 37 -19.57 3.73 0.96
C THR A 37 -18.08 3.50 0.80
N VAL A 38 -17.36 4.56 0.43
CA VAL A 38 -15.92 4.62 0.55
C VAL A 38 -15.77 4.51 2.06
N GLN A 39 -15.61 3.29 2.56
CA GLN A 39 -15.04 3.08 3.86
C GLN A 39 -13.74 3.85 3.78
N PHE A 40 -13.74 5.05 4.35
CA PHE A 40 -12.54 5.82 4.59
C PHE A 40 -11.72 4.94 5.52
N LYS A 41 -10.97 4.00 4.92
CA LYS A 41 -9.92 3.28 5.61
C LYS A 41 -9.10 4.37 6.25
N LYS A 42 -9.01 4.32 7.58
CA LYS A 42 -8.28 5.31 8.37
C LYS A 42 -6.97 5.62 7.64
N PRO A 43 -6.69 6.90 7.32
CA PRO A 43 -5.56 7.23 6.47
C PRO A 43 -4.31 6.58 7.05
N MET A 44 -3.63 5.80 6.21
CA MET A 44 -2.42 5.11 6.61
C MET A 44 -1.43 6.19 7.08
N LEU A 45 -1.05 6.13 8.36
CA LEU A 45 -0.19 7.15 8.98
C LEU A 45 1.17 7.29 8.26
N TYR A 46 1.56 6.24 7.54
CA TYR A 46 2.81 6.17 6.82
C TYR A 46 2.63 5.62 5.40
N VAL A 47 3.40 6.19 4.47
CA VAL A 47 3.40 5.84 3.05
C VAL A 47 4.69 5.09 2.71
N VAL A 48 4.61 4.14 1.78
CA VAL A 48 5.78 3.45 1.24
C VAL A 48 6.74 4.47 0.61
N GLY A 49 8.03 4.31 0.88
CA GLY A 49 9.09 5.23 0.44
C GLY A 49 9.38 6.37 1.41
N CYS A 50 8.52 6.62 2.42
CA CYS A 50 8.82 7.61 3.44
C CYS A 50 10.01 7.19 4.30
N ARG A 51 10.82 8.17 4.69
CA ARG A 51 11.87 8.01 5.70
C ARG A 51 11.23 8.10 7.09
N VAL A 52 11.67 7.23 7.98
CA VAL A 52 11.23 7.20 9.38
C VAL A 52 12.41 7.01 10.29
N LYS A 53 12.34 7.55 11.49
CA LYS A 53 13.32 7.36 12.56
C LYS A 53 12.74 6.46 13.63
N HIS A 54 13.48 5.42 13.98
CA HIS A 54 13.19 4.54 15.11
C HIS A 54 14.21 4.79 16.22
N PRO A 55 13.80 4.84 17.52
CA PRO A 55 14.70 5.18 18.62
C PRO A 55 15.89 4.22 18.74
N LYS A 56 15.71 2.93 18.44
CA LYS A 56 16.77 1.91 18.55
C LYS A 56 17.61 1.70 17.28
N TRP A 57 17.04 1.95 16.10
CA TRP A 57 17.63 1.54 14.82
C TRP A 57 17.97 2.71 13.91
N GLY A 58 17.66 3.93 14.35
CA GLY A 58 17.92 5.15 13.60
C GLY A 58 16.99 5.30 12.41
N VAL A 59 17.50 5.92 11.35
CA VAL A 59 16.73 6.28 10.16
C VAL A 59 16.61 5.09 9.21
N GLY A 60 15.39 4.79 8.77
CA GLY A 60 15.08 3.77 7.77
C GLY A 60 14.05 4.25 6.75
N VAL A 61 13.80 3.42 5.74
CA VAL A 61 12.81 3.69 4.67
C VAL A 61 11.73 2.64 4.70
N ILE A 62 10.47 3.07 4.66
CA ILE A 62 9.33 2.17 4.61
C ILE A 62 9.30 1.50 3.23
N ARG A 63 9.26 0.18 3.21
CA ARG A 63 9.12 -0.63 2.00
C ARG A 63 7.69 -1.06 1.77
N GLU A 64 6.98 -1.45 2.81
CA GLU A 64 5.60 -1.94 2.71
C GLU A 64 4.79 -1.60 3.97
N CYS A 65 3.49 -1.43 3.80
CA CYS A 65 2.52 -1.23 4.87
C CYS A 65 1.41 -2.28 4.73
N TYR A 66 1.05 -2.94 5.83
CA TYR A 66 0.03 -3.99 5.89
C TYR A 66 -0.96 -3.73 7.01
N GLY A 67 -2.16 -4.30 6.89
CA GLY A 67 -3.22 -4.19 7.89
C GLY A 67 -3.96 -2.85 7.82
N ASP A 68 -4.98 -2.73 8.65
CA ASP A 68 -5.76 -1.50 8.80
C ASP A 68 -5.94 -1.14 10.27
N GLY A 69 -6.25 0.14 10.50
CA GLY A 69 -6.61 0.65 11.82
C GLY A 69 -5.50 0.43 12.85
N ASP A 70 -5.79 -0.49 13.78
CA ASP A 70 -5.00 -0.75 14.98
C ASP A 70 -3.95 -1.85 14.77
N GLU A 71 -4.21 -2.78 13.86
CA GLU A 71 -3.31 -3.90 13.57
C GLU A 71 -2.32 -3.61 12.42
N GLN A 72 -2.14 -2.32 12.11
CA GLN A 72 -1.28 -1.89 11.03
C GLN A 72 0.19 -2.21 11.33
N LYS A 73 0.87 -2.82 10.35
CA LYS A 73 2.27 -3.23 10.40
C LYS A 73 3.03 -2.59 9.24
N VAL A 74 4.29 -2.24 9.47
CA VAL A 74 5.17 -1.66 8.45
C VAL A 74 6.45 -2.46 8.34
N MET A 75 6.96 -2.60 7.12
CA MET A 75 8.30 -3.09 6.85
C MET A 75 9.21 -1.90 6.59
N VAL A 76 10.21 -1.73 7.45
CA VAL A 76 11.17 -0.64 7.36
C VAL A 76 12.54 -1.22 7.09
N ASN A 77 13.20 -0.72 6.07
CA ASN A 77 14.59 -1.04 5.78
C ASN A 77 15.51 -0.05 6.51
N PHE A 78 16.22 -0.54 7.52
CA PHE A 78 17.26 0.22 8.22
C PHE A 78 18.62 -0.11 7.60
N PRO A 79 19.47 0.88 7.26
CA PRO A 79 20.73 0.64 6.57
C PRO A 79 21.72 -0.21 7.40
N VAL A 80 21.66 -0.11 8.73
CA VAL A 80 22.59 -0.82 9.64
C VAL A 80 22.11 -2.23 9.99
N ILE A 81 20.79 -2.46 10.05
CA ILE A 81 20.19 -3.67 10.64
C ILE A 81 19.37 -4.47 9.62
N GLY A 82 19.08 -3.89 8.46
CA GLY A 82 18.26 -4.49 7.41
C GLY A 82 16.77 -4.27 7.62
N VAL A 83 15.96 -5.14 7.00
CA VAL A 83 14.50 -5.02 6.98
C VAL A 83 13.88 -5.55 8.27
N LYS A 84 13.06 -4.73 8.94
CA LYS A 84 12.28 -5.13 10.12
C LYS A 84 10.79 -4.90 9.91
N ARG A 85 10.00 -5.86 10.42
CA ARG A 85 8.53 -5.81 10.50
C ARG A 85 8.13 -5.27 11.86
N LEU A 86 7.39 -4.15 11.87
CA LEU A 86 7.03 -3.42 13.08
C LEU A 86 5.53 -3.16 13.12
N ALA A 87 4.90 -3.46 14.25
CA ALA A 87 3.53 -3.04 14.51
C ALA A 87 3.50 -1.55 14.86
N LEU A 88 2.74 -0.75 14.11
CA LEU A 88 2.80 0.71 14.17
C LEU A 88 2.52 1.29 15.55
N ARG A 89 1.60 0.66 16.30
CA ARG A 89 1.23 1.06 17.66
C ARG A 89 2.39 0.98 18.66
N PHE A 90 3.34 0.08 18.41
CA PHE A 90 4.44 -0.20 19.31
C PHE A 90 5.79 0.28 18.78
N ALA A 91 5.86 0.63 17.50
CA ALA A 91 7.10 0.97 16.82
C ALA A 91 7.65 2.35 17.18
N ASN A 92 6.84 3.26 17.72
CA ASN A 92 7.23 4.64 18.06
C ASN A 92 8.09 5.29 16.95
N LEU A 93 7.61 5.16 15.70
CA LEU A 93 8.28 5.74 14.54
C LEU A 93 8.00 7.24 14.48
N GLU A 94 8.99 8.00 14.05
CA GLU A 94 8.87 9.42 13.76
C GLU A 94 9.08 9.65 12.27
N LYS A 95 8.19 10.40 11.62
CA LYS A 95 8.34 10.77 10.21
C LYS A 95 9.33 11.93 10.07
N ILE A 96 10.25 11.81 9.12
CA ILE A 96 11.26 12.83 8.77
C ILE A 96 10.94 13.48 7.43
#